data_AF-A0A6N6NQV8-F1
#
_entry.id   AF-A0A6N6NQV8-F1
#
_cell.length_a   1.000
_cell.length_b   1.000
_cell.length_c   1.000
_cell.angle_alpha   90.00
_cell.angle_beta   90.00
_cell.angle_gamma   90.00
#
_symmetry.space_group_name_H-M   'P 1'
#
loop_
_entity.id
_entity.type
_entity.pdbx_description
1 polymer ?
#
loop_
_entity_poly.entity_id
_entity_poly.type
_entity_poly.pdbx_seq_one_letter_code
_entity_poly.pdbx_strand_id
1 'polypeptide(L)' 'MAVERHCKSIAFCCISTGVFGFPQEEAARIAVDTVRAWLDANPKADMHVILDVYTEQDEQTYRAILGE' A
#
# COMPACT_ATOMS: atom_id res chain seq x y z
N MET A 1 -0.60 -10.50 -11.77
CA MET A 1 0.43 -9.71 -12.49
C MET A 1 1.82 -9.70 -11.84
N ALA A 2 2.06 -9.13 -10.65
CA ALA A 2 3.43 -9.05 -10.08
C ALA A 2 4.03 -10.44 -9.78
N VAL A 3 3.26 -11.32 -9.14
CA VAL A 3 3.64 -12.73 -8.89
C VAL A 3 3.87 -13.51 -10.18
N GLU A 4 2.97 -13.37 -11.16
CA GLU A 4 3.10 -14.02 -12.48
C GLU A 4 4.37 -13.58 -13.23
N ARG A 5 4.84 -12.36 -12.97
CA ARG A 5 6.08 -11.81 -13.54
C ARG A 5 7.31 -12.08 -12.67
N HIS A 6 7.16 -12.88 -11.60
CA HIS A 6 8.23 -13.21 -10.66
C HIS A 6 8.88 -11.98 -10.00
N CYS A 7 8.15 -10.88 -9.85
CA CYS A 7 8.61 -9.73 -9.09
C CYS A 7 8.73 -10.12 -7.61
N LYS A 8 9.79 -9.65 -6.96
CA LYS A 8 10.00 -9.79 -5.51
C LYS A 8 9.51 -8.59 -4.71
N SER A 9 9.36 -7.45 -5.36
CA SER A 9 8.88 -6.24 -4.74
C SER A 9 8.00 -5.42 -5.68
N ILE A 10 7.08 -4.67 -5.09
CA ILE A 10 6.23 -3.69 -5.77
C ILE A 10 6.09 -2.45 -4.89
N ALA A 11 6.09 -1.27 -5.52
CA ALA A 11 5.79 -0.02 -4.85
C ALA A 11 4.47 0.54 -5.38
N PHE A 12 3.60 1.00 -4.47
CA PHE A 12 2.38 1.72 -4.79
C PHE A 12 2.47 3.14 -4.27
N CYS A 13 2.17 4.11 -5.13
CA CYS A 13 1.97 5.49 -4.71
C CYS A 13 0.59 5.67 -4.05
N CYS A 14 0.29 6.87 -3.55
CA CYS A 14 -1.04 7.22 -3.03
C CYS A 14 -2.08 7.31 -4.15
N ILE A 15 -2.65 6.16 -4.54
CA ILE A 15 -3.60 6.05 -5.65
C ILE A 15 -4.87 6.85 -5.32
N SER A 16 -5.33 7.63 -6.30
CA SER A 16 -6.57 8.43 -6.26
C SER A 16 -6.60 9.63 -5.30
N THR A 17 -5.56 9.89 -4.49
CA THR A 17 -5.58 10.99 -3.51
C THR A 17 -5.10 12.35 -4.05
N GLY A 18 -4.44 12.36 -5.22
CA GLY A 18 -4.01 13.57 -5.91
C GLY A 18 -5.15 14.24 -6.68
N VAL A 19 -5.04 14.31 -8.01
CA VAL A 19 -6.02 14.98 -8.89
C VAL A 19 -7.45 14.45 -8.72
N PHE A 20 -7.61 13.17 -8.37
CA PHE A 20 -8.92 12.54 -8.18
C PHE A 20 -9.58 12.86 -6.82
N GLY A 21 -8.83 13.44 -5.88
CA GLY A 21 -9.37 13.99 -4.64
C GLY A 21 -9.99 12.95 -3.68
N PHE A 22 -9.65 11.67 -3.80
CA PHE A 22 -10.12 10.66 -2.86
C PHE A 22 -9.51 10.92 -1.47
N PRO A 23 -10.28 10.78 -0.36
CA PRO A 23 -9.78 11.07 0.98
C PRO A 23 -8.54 10.23 1.33
N GLN A 24 -7.46 10.89 1.76
CA GLN A 24 -6.16 10.26 2.02
C GLN A 24 -6.23 9.16 3.08
N GLU A 25 -6.87 9.43 4.23
CA GLU A 25 -6.98 8.46 5.33
C GLU A 25 -7.75 7.20 4.91
N GLU A 26 -8.82 7.38 4.11
CA GLU A 26 -9.62 6.27 3.61
C GLU A 26 -8.84 5.47 2.56
N ALA A 27 -8.15 6.14 1.64
CA ALA A 27 -7.28 5.49 0.66
C ALA A 27 -6.16 4.69 1.34
N ALA A 28 -5.51 5.27 2.35
CA ALA A 28 -4.42 4.62 3.08
C ALA A 28 -4.90 3.35 3.81
N ARG A 29 -6.06 3.42 4.48
CA ARG A 29 -6.68 2.24 5.11
C ARG A 29 -6.99 1.15 4.09
N ILE A 30 -7.64 1.51 2.98
CA ILE A 30 -7.97 0.55 1.91
C ILE A 30 -6.69 -0.09 1.37
N ALA A 31 -5.64 0.70 1.10
CA ALA A 31 -4.38 0.21 0.58
C ALA A 31 -3.73 -0.80 1.55
N VAL A 32 -3.60 -0.44 2.84
CA VAL A 32 -3.00 -1.32 3.86
C VAL A 32 -3.81 -2.60 4.06
N ASP A 33 -5.13 -2.49 4.25
CA ASP A 33 -6.00 -3.63 4.47
C ASP A 33 -5.97 -4.60 3.28
N THR A 34 -5.99 -4.06 2.06
CA THR A 34 -5.92 -4.86 0.83
C THR A 34 -4.57 -5.57 0.71
N VAL A 35 -3.47 -4.86 0.95
CA VAL A 35 -2.11 -5.43 0.90
C VAL A 35 -1.96 -6.54 1.95
N ARG A 36 -2.36 -6.30 3.20
CA ARG A 36 -2.32 -7.29 4.28
C ARG A 36 -3.13 -8.52 3.93
N ALA A 37 -4.40 -8.35 3.56
CA ALA A 37 -5.28 -9.46 3.20
C ALA A 37 -4.71 -10.29 2.03
N TRP A 38 -4.10 -9.62 1.05
CA TRP A 38 -3.46 -10.31 -0.07
C TRP A 38 -2.22 -11.08 0.35
N LEU A 39 -1.34 -10.51 1.19
CA LEU A 39 -0.16 -11.19 1.71
C LEU A 39 -0.53 -12.41 2.56
N ASP A 40 -1.53 -12.26 3.43
CA ASP A 40 -2.05 -13.34 4.29
C ASP A 40 -2.62 -14.50 3.46
N ALA A 41 -3.33 -14.17 2.37
CA ALA A 41 -3.87 -15.17 1.44
C ALA A 41 -2.78 -15.82 0.55
N ASN A 42 -1.60 -15.20 0.43
CA ASN A 42 -0.53 -15.63 -0.49
C ASN A 42 0.84 -15.77 0.22
N PRO A 43 0.96 -16.59 1.28
CA PRO A 43 2.19 -16.67 2.09
C PRO A 43 3.41 -17.18 1.31
N LYS A 44 3.21 -17.85 0.16
CA LYS A 44 4.28 -18.34 -0.72
C LYS A 44 4.75 -17.33 -1.75
N ALA A 45 4.07 -16.19 -1.89
CA ALA A 45 4.44 -15.19 -2.89
C ALA A 45 5.77 -14.50 -2.58
N ASP A 46 6.20 -14.48 -1.31
CA ASP A 46 7.46 -13.86 -0.87
C ASP A 46 7.63 -12.45 -1.48
N MET A 47 6.59 -11.63 -1.28
CA MET A 47 6.41 -10.32 -1.91
C MET A 47 6.65 -9.21 -0.89
N HIS A 48 7.53 -8.28 -1.23
CA HIS A 48 7.75 -7.07 -0.46
C HIS A 48 6.96 -5.90 -1.06
N VAL A 49 6.02 -5.34 -0.30
CA VAL A 49 5.18 -4.22 -0.75
C VAL A 49 5.62 -2.93 -0.08
N ILE A 50 5.89 -1.91 -0.89
CA ILE A 50 6.33 -0.58 -0.47
C ILE A 50 5.18 0.40 -0.72
N LEU A 51 4.84 1.20 0.28
CA LEU A 51 3.88 2.29 0.16
C LEU A 51 4.67 3.58 -0.02
N ASP A 52 4.83 4.00 -1.27
CA ASP A 52 5.64 5.15 -1.70
C ASP A 52 4.80 6.43 -1.55
N VAL A 53 4.92 7.05 -0.38
CA VAL A 53 4.18 8.27 -0.01
C VAL A 53 4.94 9.52 -0.42
N TYR A 54 4.22 10.57 -0.81
CA TYR A 54 4.83 11.82 -1.27
C TYR A 54 4.85 12.91 -0.20
N THR A 55 3.77 13.05 0.58
CA THR A 55 3.66 14.10 1.60
C THR A 55 3.94 13.56 2.99
N GLU A 56 4.40 14.43 3.89
CA GLU A 56 4.59 14.08 5.31
C GLU A 56 3.27 13.65 5.97
N GLN A 57 2.15 14.26 5.56
CA GLN A 57 0.82 13.88 6.04
C GLN A 57 0.48 12.44 5.65
N ASP A 58 0.71 12.06 4.39
CA ASP A 58 0.50 10.68 3.95
C ASP A 58 1.38 9.71 4.75
N GLU A 59 2.67 10.04 4.94
CA GLU A 59 3.57 9.21 5.74
C GLU A 59 3.04 8.98 7.17
N GLN A 60 2.64 10.05 7.85
CA GLN A 60 2.08 9.96 9.21
C GLN A 60 0.82 9.09 9.25
N THR A 61 -0.07 9.26 8.27
CA THR A 61 -1.28 8.42 8.13
C THR A 61 -0.92 6.94 7.98
N TYR A 62 0.00 6.60 7.08
CA TYR A 62 0.39 5.20 6.86
C TYR A 62 1.10 4.60 8.09
N ARG A 63 1.99 5.34 8.75
CA ARG A 63 2.66 4.90 9.99
C ARG A 63 1.67 4.59 11.10
N ALA A 64 0.69 5.48 11.31
CA ALA A 64 -0.35 5.27 12.32
C ALA A 64 -1.18 4.01 12.07
N ILE A 65 -1.50 3.71 10.80
CA ILE A 65 -2.24 2.48 10.43
C ILE A 65 -1.37 1.22 10.58
N LEU A 66 -0.07 1.33 10.29
CA LEU A 66 0.88 0.23 10.41
C LEU A 66 1.27 -0.06 11.87
N GLY A 67 1.13 0.92 12.76
CA GLY A 67 1.56 0.84 14.16
C GLY A 67 3.06 1.10 14.34
N GLU A 68 3.65 1.91 13.47
CA GLU A 68 5.06 2.34 13.50
C GLU A 68 5.25 3.71 14.15
#